data_AF-A0A183IS31-F1
#
_entry.id   AF-A0A183IS31-F1
#
_cell.length_a   1.000
_cell.length_b   1.000
_cell.length_c   1.000
_cell.angle_alpha   90.00
_cell.angle_beta   90.00
_cell.angle_gamma   90.00
#
_symmetry.space_group_name_H-M   'P 1'
#
loop_
_entity.id
_entity.type
_entity.pdbx_description
1 polymer ?
#
loop_
_entity_poly.entity_id
_entity_poly.type
_entity_poly.pdbx_seq_one_letter_code
_entity_poly.pdbx_strand_id
1 'polypeptide(L)'
;MCLCDFDNDEELELIVGSEDYDIRVFKGDEIIAEFSETEAVIALHPVSGNRFAYALINGTLGLYEGSNRLWRIKSKTFAMSLCLYDINGDNELELATGWSGGKVDFRSWKNGALVVKDHLNSAVVGLAEARLPEKGTSYLVCCSIDGEVRGYRADISAVTLASDAMQDECRALSLQKQSLLLELKNYEEPRKSSSTSEFSISDKTVANVIPATTQVRATLCVNPGSGKEQLEDWLRANFLTPEENYIEGDELQARFFSLHGSGMLFIKMSSDGEARILCDDMSVCGELIQTIATDFGIGYLESKADFKSDVSLLMDLLKKVDEIYLVRSNVAGVIAEKCSLAKSMLIRAEDARLTDDISQMKSFYKELRHVNNELVTHYNVYCANHAELLNKLKQINVTIQNASKLRGKQYNCSSAISFCLIICFRMLICGKSLPLLVHQHLVRRK
;
A
#
# COMPACT_ATOMS: atom_id res chain seq x y z
N MET A 1 9.35 -0.24 1.09
CA MET A 1 9.67 -0.47 2.51
C MET A 1 10.74 0.53 2.92
N CYS A 2 10.77 0.96 4.17
CA CYS A 2 11.86 1.75 4.75
C CYS A 2 12.06 1.41 6.23
N LEU A 3 13.18 1.85 6.80
CA LEU A 3 13.47 1.76 8.23
C LEU A 3 13.32 3.14 8.86
N CYS A 4 12.57 3.25 9.94
CA CYS A 4 12.28 4.50 10.64
C CYS A 4 12.02 4.21 12.11
N ASP A 5 12.56 5.02 13.01
CA ASP A 5 12.27 4.95 14.45
C ASP A 5 10.90 5.60 14.70
N PHE A 6 9.84 4.80 14.66
CA PHE A 6 8.45 5.24 14.66
C PHE A 6 7.95 5.61 16.06
N ASP A 7 8.36 4.89 17.10
CA ASP A 7 7.93 5.14 18.48
C ASP A 7 8.93 5.99 19.29
N ASN A 8 10.05 6.41 18.68
CA ASN A 8 11.14 7.20 19.28
C ASN A 8 11.83 6.47 20.42
N ASP A 9 12.00 5.15 20.31
CA ASP A 9 12.72 4.34 21.28
C ASP A 9 14.18 4.05 20.90
N GLU A 10 14.69 4.72 19.86
CA GLU A 10 16.02 4.57 19.27
C GLU A 10 16.25 3.23 18.54
N GLU A 11 15.24 2.36 18.44
CA GLU A 11 15.25 1.20 17.55
C GLU A 11 14.58 1.55 16.20
N LEU A 12 15.00 0.86 15.13
CA LEU A 12 14.44 1.10 13.80
C LEU A 12 13.33 0.09 13.50
N GLU A 13 12.10 0.58 13.33
CA GLU A 13 11.00 -0.23 12.81
C GLU A 13 11.01 -0.34 11.29
N LEU A 14 10.46 -1.45 10.81
CA LEU A 14 10.26 -1.69 9.38
C LEU A 14 8.88 -1.18 8.97
N ILE A 15 8.85 -0.16 8.11
CA ILE A 15 7.62 0.34 7.49
C ILE A 15 7.45 -0.32 6.13
N VAL A 16 6.31 -0.99 5.94
CA VAL A 16 5.95 -1.73 4.74
C VAL A 16 4.68 -1.16 4.13
N GLY A 17 4.80 -0.65 2.92
CA GLY A 17 3.67 -0.28 2.08
C GLY A 17 3.24 -1.50 1.27
N SER A 18 1.95 -1.80 1.30
CA SER A 18 1.36 -2.99 0.70
C SER A 18 0.48 -2.63 -0.51
N GLU A 19 0.23 -3.61 -1.39
CA GLU A 19 -0.65 -3.44 -2.56
C GLU A 19 -2.14 -3.34 -2.15
N ASP A 20 -2.48 -3.72 -0.92
CA ASP A 20 -3.82 -3.61 -0.32
C ASP A 20 -4.13 -2.20 0.20
N TYR A 21 -3.28 -1.22 -0.13
CA TYR A 21 -3.38 0.19 0.23
C TYR A 21 -2.99 0.50 1.67
N ASP A 22 -2.55 -0.50 2.44
CA ASP A 22 -2.13 -0.30 3.82
C ASP A 22 -0.63 -0.05 3.96
N ILE A 23 -0.27 0.84 4.88
CA ILE A 23 1.09 1.02 5.40
C ILE A 23 1.14 0.41 6.79
N ARG A 24 1.99 -0.59 6.99
CA ARG A 24 2.16 -1.32 8.26
C ARG A 24 3.53 -1.06 8.85
N VAL A 25 3.59 -0.80 10.15
CA VAL A 25 4.84 -0.58 10.90
C VAL A 25 5.11 -1.81 11.76
N PHE A 26 6.26 -2.44 11.56
CA PHE A 26 6.69 -3.65 12.24
C PHE A 26 7.84 -3.35 13.20
N LYS A 27 7.65 -3.73 14.47
CA LYS A 27 8.70 -3.75 15.50
C LYS A 27 9.01 -5.20 15.84
N GLY A 28 10.18 -5.68 15.40
CA GLY A 28 10.53 -7.10 15.50
C GLY A 28 9.50 -8.00 14.82
N ASP A 29 8.76 -8.77 15.61
CA ASP A 29 7.72 -9.70 15.14
C ASP A 29 6.29 -9.14 15.28
N GLU A 30 6.10 -7.90 15.76
CA GLU A 30 4.79 -7.31 16.05
C GLU A 30 4.46 -6.14 15.11
N ILE A 31 3.19 -5.99 14.73
CA ILE A 31 2.69 -4.80 14.03
C ILE A 31 2.23 -3.79 15.07
N ILE A 32 2.85 -2.61 15.08
CA ILE A 32 2.55 -1.55 16.05
C ILE A 32 1.56 -0.51 15.51
N ALA A 33 1.51 -0.32 14.19
CA ALA A 33 0.61 0.63 13.54
C ALA A 33 0.23 0.17 12.12
N GLU A 34 -0.99 0.50 11.71
CA GLU A 34 -1.54 0.25 10.37
C GLU A 34 -2.30 1.49 9.90
N PHE A 35 -2.02 1.94 8.68
CA PHE A 35 -2.65 3.11 8.06
C PHE A 35 -3.21 2.73 6.70
N SER A 36 -4.50 2.94 6.49
CA SER A 36 -5.14 2.72 5.19
C SER A 36 -5.06 3.97 4.32
N GLU A 37 -4.46 3.83 3.15
CA GLU A 37 -4.37 4.87 2.12
C GLU A 37 -5.37 4.64 0.98
N THR A 38 -5.42 5.59 0.05
CA THR A 38 -6.38 5.54 -1.07
C THR A 38 -6.00 4.57 -2.19
N GLU A 39 -4.75 4.13 -2.24
CA GLU A 39 -4.19 3.41 -3.39
C GLU A 39 -2.87 2.71 -3.01
N ALA A 40 -2.35 1.85 -3.90
CA ALA A 40 -1.14 1.08 -3.65
C ALA A 40 0.10 1.97 -3.42
N VAL A 41 0.85 1.65 -2.38
CA VAL A 41 2.06 2.36 -1.97
C VAL A 41 3.23 1.90 -2.84
N ILE A 42 3.87 2.83 -3.55
CA ILE A 42 4.96 2.53 -4.50
C ILE A 42 6.33 2.91 -3.98
N ALA A 43 6.41 3.92 -3.10
CA ALA A 43 7.67 4.34 -2.49
C ALA A 43 7.45 4.78 -1.04
N LEU A 44 8.42 4.47 -0.20
CA LEU A 44 8.52 4.91 1.19
C LEU A 44 9.93 5.40 1.43
N HIS A 45 10.09 6.53 2.10
CA HIS A 45 11.41 7.07 2.42
C HIS A 45 11.43 7.63 3.84
N PRO A 46 12.41 7.25 4.68
CA PRO A 46 12.53 7.82 6.02
C PRO A 46 13.00 9.27 5.90
N VAL A 47 12.51 10.15 6.76
CA VAL A 47 12.88 11.58 6.74
C VAL A 47 13.80 11.89 7.92
N SER A 48 13.25 11.93 9.13
CA SER A 48 13.98 12.21 10.37
C SER A 48 13.15 11.80 11.58
N GLY A 49 13.74 11.15 12.57
CA GLY A 49 13.00 10.64 13.74
C GLY A 49 11.86 9.73 13.31
N ASN A 50 10.66 9.95 13.85
CA ASN A 50 9.44 9.20 13.53
C ASN A 50 8.68 9.63 12.26
N ARG A 51 9.38 10.26 11.31
CA ARG A 51 8.78 10.77 10.09
C ARG A 51 9.16 9.97 8.87
N PHE A 52 8.17 9.66 8.05
CA PHE A 52 8.38 8.98 6.78
C PHE A 52 7.49 9.57 5.69
N ALA A 53 8.07 9.68 4.49
CA ALA A 53 7.35 10.06 3.28
C ALA A 53 6.79 8.81 2.61
N TYR A 54 5.61 8.94 2.01
CA TYR A 54 4.95 7.88 1.25
C TYR A 54 4.48 8.40 -0.10
N ALA A 55 4.60 7.56 -1.12
CA ALA A 55 4.08 7.82 -2.45
C ALA A 55 3.16 6.70 -2.89
N LEU A 56 2.05 7.07 -3.53
CA LEU A 56 1.06 6.16 -4.07
C LEU A 56 1.08 6.16 -5.61
N ILE A 57 0.62 5.06 -6.20
CA ILE A 57 0.56 4.89 -7.66
C ILE A 57 -0.35 5.92 -8.35
N ASN A 58 -1.33 6.48 -7.64
CA ASN A 58 -2.23 7.51 -8.18
C ASN A 58 -1.65 8.94 -8.18
N GLY A 59 -0.36 9.09 -7.91
CA GLY A 59 0.30 10.40 -7.87
C GLY A 59 0.14 11.16 -6.56
N THR A 60 -0.37 10.51 -5.52
CA THR A 60 -0.34 11.07 -4.17
C THR A 60 1.07 10.97 -3.59
N LEU A 61 1.57 12.07 -3.02
CA LEU A 61 2.76 12.09 -2.18
C LEU A 61 2.36 12.72 -0.85
N GLY A 62 2.79 12.15 0.27
CA GLY A 62 2.53 12.70 1.58
C GLY A 62 3.61 12.34 2.58
N LEU A 63 3.45 12.87 3.79
CA LEU A 63 4.38 12.64 4.88
C LEU A 63 3.62 12.41 6.18
N TYR A 64 4.03 11.36 6.89
CA TYR A 64 3.54 11.00 8.21
C TYR A 64 4.56 11.39 9.28
N GLU A 65 4.06 11.82 10.44
CA GLU A 65 4.79 11.96 11.70
C GLU A 65 4.09 11.06 12.72
N GLY A 66 4.69 9.90 13.03
CA GLY A 66 4.00 8.84 13.75
C GLY A 66 2.68 8.49 13.06
N SER A 67 1.56 8.58 13.80
CA SER A 67 0.22 8.31 13.28
C SER A 67 -0.46 9.50 12.60
N ASN A 68 0.14 10.69 12.60
CA ASN A 68 -0.46 11.91 12.08
C ASN A 68 0.05 12.22 10.67
N ARG A 69 -0.87 12.40 9.72
CA ARG A 69 -0.53 12.85 8.37
C ARG A 69 -0.31 14.36 8.38
N LEU A 70 0.94 14.82 8.17
CA LEU A 70 1.28 16.24 8.18
C LEU A 70 0.73 16.97 6.94
N TRP A 71 1.04 16.44 5.77
CA TRP A 71 0.56 17.00 4.51
C TRP A 71 0.46 15.93 3.43
N ARG A 72 -0.33 16.24 2.41
CA ARG A 72 -0.55 15.40 1.25
C ARG A 72 -0.71 16.29 0.02
N ILE A 73 -0.08 15.91 -1.07
CA ILE A 73 -0.30 16.46 -2.40
C ILE A 73 -0.76 15.38 -3.35
N LYS A 74 -1.42 15.77 -4.43
CA LYS A 74 -1.77 14.89 -5.53
C LYS A 74 -1.32 15.51 -6.85
N SER A 75 -0.54 14.75 -7.61
CA SER A 75 -0.08 15.09 -8.96
C SER A 75 -0.78 14.19 -9.99
N LYS A 76 -0.66 14.57 -11.27
CA LYS A 76 -1.10 13.73 -12.40
C LYS A 76 -0.13 12.57 -12.67
N THR A 77 1.14 12.78 -12.34
CA THR A 77 2.21 11.79 -12.44
C THR A 77 2.45 11.17 -11.08
N PHE A 78 3.09 10.00 -11.03
CA PHE A 78 3.46 9.33 -9.78
C PHE A 78 4.94 9.48 -9.48
N ALA A 79 5.28 9.47 -8.19
CA ALA A 79 6.66 9.57 -7.72
C ALA A 79 7.34 8.21 -7.87
N MET A 80 8.44 8.16 -8.62
CA MET A 80 9.21 6.93 -8.83
C MET A 80 10.40 6.82 -7.86
N SER A 81 10.95 7.96 -7.45
CA SER A 81 12.09 8.01 -6.53
C SER A 81 11.90 9.14 -5.52
N LEU A 82 12.37 8.89 -4.31
CA LEU A 82 12.38 9.83 -3.19
C LEU A 82 13.79 9.85 -2.62
N CYS A 83 14.27 11.02 -2.24
CA CYS A 83 15.55 11.21 -1.59
C CYS A 83 15.48 12.43 -0.68
N LEU A 84 16.31 12.48 0.35
CA LEU A 84 16.50 13.68 1.14
C LEU A 84 17.77 14.39 0.69
N TYR A 85 17.68 15.70 0.47
CA TYR A 85 18.84 16.49 0.12
C TYR A 85 18.57 17.96 0.44
N ASP A 86 19.51 18.59 1.12
CA ASP A 86 19.51 20.04 1.37
C ASP A 86 19.93 20.76 0.07
N ILE A 87 18.96 21.30 -0.67
CA ILE A 87 19.21 22.00 -1.93
C ILE A 87 19.50 23.49 -1.72
N ASN A 88 18.99 24.08 -0.64
CA ASN A 88 19.05 25.52 -0.42
C ASN A 88 20.24 25.93 0.51
N GLY A 89 20.90 24.97 1.14
CA GLY A 89 22.02 25.15 2.04
C GLY A 89 21.65 25.66 3.44
N ASP A 90 20.40 25.51 3.87
CA ASP A 90 19.91 25.97 5.18
C ASP A 90 20.13 24.95 6.32
N ASN A 91 20.74 23.80 6.02
CA ASN A 91 20.93 22.64 6.91
C ASN A 91 19.63 21.94 7.30
N GLU A 92 18.51 22.19 6.61
CA GLU A 92 17.30 21.38 6.67
C GLU A 92 17.17 20.56 5.38
N LEU A 93 17.06 19.23 5.52
CA LEU A 93 16.93 18.35 4.37
C LEU A 93 15.55 18.50 3.72
N GLU A 94 15.49 18.71 2.40
CA GLU A 94 14.22 18.66 1.67
C GLU A 94 13.95 17.30 1.03
N LEU A 95 12.67 16.99 0.86
CA LEU A 95 12.22 15.81 0.15
C LEU A 95 12.30 16.07 -1.36
N ALA A 96 13.35 15.54 -1.98
CA ALA A 96 13.50 15.46 -3.41
C ALA A 96 12.66 14.32 -3.97
N THR A 97 11.79 14.63 -4.93
CA THR A 97 10.90 13.66 -5.57
C THR A 97 11.10 13.64 -7.08
N GLY A 98 11.39 12.46 -7.61
CA GLY A 98 11.50 12.19 -9.03
C GLY A 98 10.19 11.64 -9.57
N TRP A 99 9.57 12.36 -10.51
CA TRP A 99 8.26 11.99 -11.06
C TRP A 99 8.39 11.20 -12.36
N SER A 100 7.38 10.37 -12.64
CA SER A 100 7.28 9.59 -13.89
C SER A 100 7.19 10.46 -15.15
N GLY A 101 6.76 11.72 -15.02
CA GLY A 101 6.73 12.69 -16.12
C GLY A 101 8.02 13.50 -16.30
N GLY A 102 9.13 13.12 -15.66
CA GLY A 102 10.42 13.81 -15.79
C GLY A 102 10.61 15.04 -14.90
N LYS A 103 9.57 15.48 -14.20
CA LYS A 103 9.69 16.53 -13.18
C LYS A 103 10.55 16.05 -12.00
N VAL A 104 11.40 16.92 -11.49
CA VAL A 104 12.07 16.80 -10.18
C VAL A 104 11.57 17.96 -9.33
N ASP A 105 11.04 17.70 -8.14
CA ASP A 105 10.74 18.76 -7.18
C ASP A 105 11.35 18.50 -5.80
N PHE A 106 11.76 19.58 -5.15
CA PHE A 106 12.30 19.61 -3.81
C PHE A 106 11.25 20.29 -2.93
N ARG A 107 10.79 19.59 -1.89
CA ARG A 107 9.72 20.09 -1.02
C ARG A 107 10.14 20.06 0.44
N SER A 108 9.74 21.08 1.18
CA SER A 108 9.92 21.09 2.62
C SER A 108 9.10 19.98 3.27
N TRP A 109 9.74 19.20 4.14
CA TRP A 109 9.05 18.15 4.90
C TRP A 109 8.02 18.72 5.89
N LYS A 110 8.13 19.99 6.30
CA LYS A 110 7.24 20.60 7.31
C LYS A 110 5.82 20.83 6.80
N ASN A 111 5.69 21.39 5.59
CA ASN A 111 4.42 21.86 5.05
C ASN A 111 4.17 21.42 3.59
N GLY A 112 5.11 20.69 2.98
CA GLY A 112 5.01 20.25 1.58
C GLY A 112 5.20 21.39 0.56
N ALA A 113 5.64 22.57 1.00
CA ALA A 113 5.91 23.71 0.12
C ALA A 113 7.04 23.39 -0.86
N LEU A 114 6.86 23.85 -2.09
CA LEU A 114 7.83 23.66 -3.18
C LEU A 114 8.99 24.65 -3.00
N VAL A 115 10.21 24.14 -2.89
CA VAL A 115 11.45 24.93 -2.81
C VAL A 115 12.04 25.10 -4.21
N VAL A 116 12.36 24.00 -4.88
CA VAL A 116 12.95 23.99 -6.23
C VAL A 116 12.19 23.02 -7.13
N LYS A 117 12.10 23.35 -8.42
CA LYS A 117 11.62 22.45 -9.46
C LYS A 117 12.58 22.44 -10.65
N ASP A 118 12.76 21.27 -11.23
CA ASP A 118 13.44 21.05 -12.50
C ASP A 118 12.64 20.06 -13.37
N HIS A 119 12.98 19.96 -14.65
CA HIS A 119 12.35 19.05 -15.60
C HIS A 119 13.39 18.38 -16.49
N LEU A 120 13.41 17.05 -16.46
CA LEU A 120 14.11 16.19 -17.41
C LEU A 120 13.15 15.83 -18.55
N ASN A 121 13.73 15.41 -19.68
CA ASN A 121 12.95 15.01 -20.85
C ASN A 121 12.18 13.70 -20.63
N SER A 122 12.60 12.90 -19.65
CA SER A 122 12.14 11.53 -19.43
C SER A 122 12.02 11.22 -17.94
N ALA A 123 11.29 10.16 -17.62
CA ALA A 123 10.95 9.77 -16.25
C ALA A 123 12.18 9.67 -15.33
N VAL A 124 12.08 10.18 -14.10
CA VAL A 124 13.18 10.21 -13.13
C VAL A 124 13.18 8.92 -12.30
N VAL A 125 14.10 8.01 -12.59
CA VAL A 125 14.14 6.65 -12.00
C VAL A 125 14.93 6.60 -10.71
N GLY A 126 15.99 7.40 -10.60
CA GLY A 126 16.88 7.36 -9.44
C GLY A 126 17.22 8.76 -8.93
N LEU A 127 17.17 8.91 -7.62
CA LEU A 127 17.71 10.05 -6.89
C LEU A 127 18.62 9.51 -5.79
N ALA A 128 19.85 10.01 -5.72
CA ALA A 128 20.80 9.59 -4.70
C ALA A 128 21.76 10.73 -4.36
N GLU A 129 22.04 10.90 -3.06
CA GLU A 129 23.10 11.79 -2.62
C GLU A 129 24.47 11.15 -2.92
N ALA A 130 25.34 11.90 -3.58
CA ALA A 130 26.71 11.51 -3.88
C ALA A 130 27.67 12.54 -3.29
N ARG A 131 28.58 12.08 -2.42
CA ARG A 131 29.67 12.90 -1.89
C ARG A 131 30.93 12.68 -2.72
N LEU A 132 31.41 13.71 -3.40
CA LEU A 132 32.68 13.62 -4.14
C LEU A 132 33.86 13.86 -3.18
N PRO A 133 34.80 12.90 -3.05
CA PRO A 133 35.92 12.99 -2.12
C PRO A 133 36.80 14.23 -2.35
N GLU A 134 36.98 14.63 -3.61
CA GLU A 134 37.94 15.67 -4.00
C GLU A 134 37.48 17.10 -3.68
N LYS A 135 36.19 17.32 -3.40
CA LYS A 135 35.62 18.67 -3.16
C LYS A 135 34.91 18.83 -1.83
N GLY A 136 34.70 17.74 -1.09
CA GLY A 136 34.00 17.76 0.21
C GLY A 136 32.50 18.09 0.13
N THR A 137 32.00 18.52 -1.03
CA THR A 137 30.61 18.88 -1.30
C THR A 137 29.77 17.64 -1.65
N SER A 138 28.57 17.56 -1.06
CA SER A 138 27.52 16.66 -1.49
C SER A 138 26.81 17.19 -2.74
N TYR A 139 26.31 16.27 -3.55
CA TYR A 139 25.50 16.55 -4.73
C TYR A 139 24.32 15.58 -4.73
N LEU A 140 23.15 16.03 -5.17
CA LEU A 140 22.07 15.11 -5.51
C LEU A 140 22.21 14.71 -6.97
N VAL A 141 22.38 13.42 -7.21
CA VAL A 141 22.43 12.84 -8.56
C VAL A 141 21.04 12.33 -8.92
N CYS A 142 20.55 12.78 -10.07
CA CYS A 142 19.29 12.38 -10.67
C CYS A 142 19.55 11.62 -11.97
N CYS A 143 18.93 10.46 -12.10
CA CYS A 143 19.05 9.58 -13.27
C CYS A 143 17.68 9.41 -13.95
N SER A 144 17.61 9.70 -15.25
CA SER A 144 16.43 9.43 -16.06
C SER A 144 16.41 7.99 -16.59
N ILE A 145 15.24 7.54 -17.02
CA ILE A 145 15.06 6.23 -17.67
C ILE A 145 15.85 6.09 -18.98
N ASP A 146 16.13 7.20 -19.66
CA ASP A 146 16.91 7.24 -20.91
C ASP A 146 18.43 7.29 -20.66
N GLY A 147 18.86 7.32 -19.39
CA GLY A 147 20.27 7.39 -19.01
C GLY A 147 20.85 8.80 -18.95
N GLU A 148 20.02 9.85 -19.00
CA GLU A 148 20.46 11.21 -18.69
C GLU A 148 20.75 11.33 -17.20
N VAL A 149 21.95 11.76 -16.84
CA VAL A 149 22.38 11.96 -15.44
C VAL A 149 22.63 13.44 -15.20
N ARG A 150 21.95 14.01 -14.20
CA ARG A 150 22.11 15.41 -13.76
C ARG A 150 22.54 15.45 -12.30
N GLY A 151 23.46 16.35 -11.97
CA GLY A 151 23.89 16.61 -10.59
C GLY A 151 23.41 17.97 -10.13
N TYR A 152 22.69 18.01 -9.01
CA TYR A 152 22.33 19.24 -8.31
C TYR A 152 23.31 19.46 -7.17
N ARG A 153 23.72 20.71 -6.98
CA ARG A 153 24.58 21.14 -5.85
C ARG A 153 23.78 22.13 -5.01
N ALA A 154 23.97 22.08 -3.70
CA ALA A 154 23.46 23.12 -2.81
C ALA A 154 24.16 24.44 -3.17
N ASP A 155 23.40 25.44 -3.59
CA ASP A 155 23.95 26.76 -3.91
C ASP A 155 23.31 27.82 -3.03
N ILE A 156 24.05 28.23 -2.01
CA ILE A 156 23.69 29.32 -1.08
C ILE A 156 23.49 30.64 -1.87
N SER A 157 24.07 30.76 -3.07
CA SER A 157 24.01 31.94 -3.93
C SER A 157 22.75 31.99 -4.82
N ALA A 158 21.94 30.92 -4.87
CA ALA A 158 20.71 30.87 -5.68
C ALA A 158 19.56 31.73 -5.10
N VAL A 159 19.75 32.39 -3.95
CA VAL A 159 18.87 33.47 -3.47
C VAL A 159 18.85 34.66 -4.45
N THR A 160 19.81 34.77 -5.37
CA THR A 160 19.82 35.83 -6.40
C THR A 160 18.87 35.59 -7.59
N LEU A 161 18.13 34.47 -7.64
CA LEU A 161 16.98 34.26 -8.54
C LEU A 161 15.63 34.54 -7.86
N ALA A 162 15.64 35.18 -6.68
CA ALA A 162 14.45 35.62 -5.94
C ALA A 162 13.59 36.68 -6.65
N SER A 163 13.88 37.07 -7.90
CA SER A 163 12.97 37.91 -8.68
C SER A 163 11.69 37.16 -9.02
N ASP A 164 11.78 35.98 -9.64
CA ASP A 164 10.61 35.29 -10.19
C ASP A 164 9.79 34.56 -9.13
N ALA A 165 10.45 33.93 -8.14
CA ALA A 165 9.76 33.24 -7.04
C ALA A 165 8.99 34.23 -6.14
N MET A 166 9.62 35.36 -5.81
CA MET A 166 8.98 36.43 -5.02
C MET A 166 7.87 37.11 -5.83
N GLN A 167 8.00 37.19 -7.17
CA GLN A 167 6.96 37.72 -8.04
C GLN A 167 5.75 36.77 -8.16
N ASP A 168 5.97 35.46 -8.20
CA ASP A 168 4.90 34.46 -8.18
C ASP A 168 4.19 34.38 -6.82
N GLU A 169 4.93 34.51 -5.72
CA GLU A 169 4.35 34.62 -4.38
C GLU A 169 3.54 35.93 -4.22
N CYS A 170 4.06 37.06 -4.73
CA CYS A 170 3.31 38.31 -4.79
C CYS A 170 2.04 38.20 -5.64
N ARG A 171 2.08 37.49 -6.77
CA ARG A 171 0.88 37.21 -7.60
C ARG A 171 -0.12 36.35 -6.86
N ALA A 172 0.33 35.29 -6.18
CA ALA A 172 -0.53 34.42 -5.39
C ALA A 172 -1.23 35.20 -4.26
N LEU A 173 -0.47 36.02 -3.52
CA LEU A 173 -1.02 36.91 -2.50
C LEU A 173 -1.97 37.97 -3.09
N SER A 174 -1.68 38.47 -4.29
CA SER A 174 -2.58 39.40 -5.00
C SER A 174 -3.89 38.74 -5.42
N LEU A 175 -3.87 37.48 -5.87
CA LEU A 175 -5.06 36.70 -6.18
C LEU A 175 -5.86 36.38 -4.91
N GLN A 176 -5.19 36.01 -3.83
CA GLN A 176 -5.82 35.79 -2.53
C GLN A 176 -6.48 37.10 -2.03
N LYS A 177 -5.80 38.23 -2.16
CA LYS A 177 -6.37 39.56 -1.87
C LYS A 177 -7.61 39.83 -2.71
N GLN A 178 -7.59 39.54 -4.02
CA GLN A 178 -8.77 39.71 -4.88
C GLN A 178 -9.92 38.80 -4.47
N SER A 179 -9.64 37.54 -4.11
CA SER A 179 -10.65 36.60 -3.60
C SER A 179 -11.28 37.10 -2.30
N LEU A 180 -10.46 37.57 -1.36
CA LEU A 180 -10.92 38.13 -0.08
C LEU A 180 -11.70 39.44 -0.29
N LEU A 181 -11.33 40.25 -1.27
CA LEU A 181 -12.09 41.45 -1.63
C LEU A 181 -13.46 41.11 -2.23
N LEU A 182 -13.54 40.06 -3.05
CA LEU A 182 -14.82 39.55 -3.55
C LEU A 182 -15.67 38.98 -2.41
N GLU A 183 -15.06 38.25 -1.48
CA GLU A 183 -15.72 37.72 -0.30
C GLU A 183 -16.24 38.85 0.61
N LEU A 184 -15.43 39.89 0.86
CA LEU A 184 -15.85 41.10 1.57
C LEU A 184 -17.02 41.80 0.86
N LYS A 185 -16.95 41.95 -0.46
CA LYS A 185 -18.05 42.50 -1.26
C LYS A 185 -19.32 41.67 -1.11
N ASN A 186 -19.19 40.34 -1.12
CA ASN A 186 -20.30 39.41 -0.87
C ASN A 186 -20.86 39.54 0.55
N TYR A 187 -20.06 39.94 1.55
CA TYR A 187 -20.54 40.25 2.91
C TYR A 187 -21.14 41.66 3.04
N GLU A 188 -20.73 42.62 2.19
CA GLU A 188 -21.25 43.99 2.17
C GLU A 188 -22.59 44.13 1.42
N GLU A 189 -22.78 43.39 0.33
CA GLU A 189 -24.02 43.39 -0.47
C GLU A 189 -25.28 43.03 0.34
N PRO A 190 -25.32 42.00 1.21
CA PRO A 190 -26.49 41.67 2.02
C PRO A 190 -26.80 42.71 3.13
N ARG A 191 -25.88 43.62 3.46
CA ARG A 191 -26.15 44.73 4.39
C ARG A 191 -26.85 45.91 3.73
N LYS A 192 -26.77 46.05 2.40
CA LYS A 192 -27.42 47.15 1.66
C LYS A 192 -28.88 46.84 1.30
N SER A 193 -29.25 45.56 1.20
CA SER A 193 -30.66 45.15 0.98
C SER A 193 -31.50 45.14 2.27
N SER A 194 -30.89 45.25 3.45
CA SER A 194 -31.61 45.31 4.73
C SER A 194 -32.11 46.71 5.12
N SER A 195 -31.86 47.76 4.33
CA SER A 195 -32.19 49.14 4.73
C SER A 195 -33.15 49.90 3.83
N THR A 196 -33.76 49.33 2.78
CA THR A 196 -34.82 50.08 2.04
C THR A 196 -35.81 49.19 1.28
N SER A 197 -37.09 49.36 1.64
CA SER A 197 -38.31 49.24 0.84
C SER A 197 -38.82 47.88 0.33
N GLU A 198 -40.12 47.68 0.60
CA GLU A 198 -41.07 46.74 -0.01
C GLU A 198 -40.86 46.58 -1.52
N PHE A 199 -40.77 45.33 -2.01
CA PHE A 199 -40.94 45.03 -3.43
C PHE A 199 -41.69 43.71 -3.67
N SER A 200 -42.61 43.79 -4.61
CA SER A 200 -43.53 42.75 -5.11
C SER A 200 -42.81 41.57 -5.75
N ILE A 201 -43.27 40.37 -5.40
CA ILE A 201 -42.76 39.07 -5.87
C ILE A 201 -43.28 38.79 -7.27
N SER A 202 -42.42 38.98 -8.26
CA SER A 202 -42.48 38.22 -9.52
C SER A 202 -41.08 38.21 -10.14
N ASP A 203 -40.21 37.29 -9.71
CA ASP A 203 -39.11 36.83 -10.57
C ASP A 203 -38.48 35.53 -10.07
N LYS A 204 -38.30 34.58 -11.00
CA LYS A 204 -37.79 33.21 -10.81
C LYS A 204 -36.29 33.14 -10.44
N THR A 205 -35.71 34.18 -9.84
CA THR A 205 -34.28 34.26 -9.48
C THR A 205 -34.00 33.96 -8.01
N VAL A 206 -35.01 33.85 -7.16
CA VAL A 206 -34.87 33.50 -5.72
C VAL A 206 -34.65 31.99 -5.50
N ALA A 207 -34.71 31.17 -6.55
CA ALA A 207 -34.65 29.71 -6.43
C ALA A 207 -33.27 29.13 -6.02
N ASN A 208 -32.20 29.94 -6.00
CA ASN A 208 -30.83 29.50 -5.70
C ASN A 208 -30.22 30.16 -4.44
N VAL A 209 -31.00 30.89 -3.63
CA VAL A 209 -30.50 31.50 -2.39
C VAL A 209 -30.87 30.59 -1.22
N ILE A 210 -29.86 29.97 -0.60
CA ILE A 210 -30.06 29.15 0.60
C ILE A 210 -30.45 30.08 1.76
N PRO A 211 -31.57 29.84 2.45
CA PRO A 211 -31.94 30.61 3.63
C PRO A 211 -30.83 30.59 4.68
N ALA A 212 -30.51 31.74 5.28
CA ALA A 212 -29.50 31.83 6.35
C ALA A 212 -29.86 31.01 7.60
N THR A 213 -31.10 30.49 7.68
CA THR A 213 -31.61 29.60 8.73
C THR A 213 -31.39 28.11 8.44
N THR A 214 -30.79 27.75 7.31
CA THR A 214 -30.47 26.35 6.98
C THR A 214 -29.41 25.84 7.96
N GLN A 215 -29.85 25.00 8.91
CA GLN A 215 -28.98 24.32 9.86
C GLN A 215 -28.73 22.89 9.36
N VAL A 216 -27.46 22.52 9.25
CA VAL A 216 -27.06 21.12 9.07
C VAL A 216 -26.95 20.51 10.47
N ARG A 217 -27.96 19.74 10.88
CA ARG A 217 -27.89 18.97 12.13
C ARG A 217 -27.31 17.60 11.81
N ALA A 218 -26.04 17.41 12.16
CA ALA A 218 -25.40 16.10 12.23
C ALA A 218 -25.32 15.71 13.71
N THR A 219 -26.08 14.70 14.12
CA THR A 219 -26.04 14.13 15.47
C THR A 219 -25.14 12.91 15.47
N LEU A 220 -23.99 13.02 16.14
CA LEU A 220 -23.17 11.87 16.52
C LEU A 220 -23.44 11.59 18.00
N CYS A 221 -24.09 10.47 18.28
CA CYS A 221 -24.44 10.07 19.64
C CYS A 221 -23.31 9.19 20.18
N VAL A 222 -22.63 9.63 21.24
CA VAL A 222 -21.71 8.80 22.02
C VAL A 222 -22.11 8.94 23.48
N ASN A 223 -22.57 7.86 24.10
CA ASN A 223 -22.77 7.77 25.54
C ASN A 223 -22.03 6.53 26.05
N PRO A 224 -21.34 6.59 27.20
CA PRO A 224 -20.72 5.42 27.77
C PRO A 224 -21.70 4.73 28.74
N GLY A 225 -21.98 3.46 28.49
CA GLY A 225 -22.67 2.53 29.39
C GLY A 225 -22.29 1.10 29.01
N SER A 226 -22.45 0.14 29.94
CA SER A 226 -22.16 -1.32 29.93
C SER A 226 -21.68 -2.03 28.65
N GLY A 227 -20.93 -3.14 28.75
CA GLY A 227 -20.36 -3.86 27.58
C GLY A 227 -21.35 -4.26 26.46
N LYS A 228 -22.66 -4.37 26.77
CA LYS A 228 -23.74 -4.55 25.78
C LYS A 228 -24.09 -3.25 25.06
N GLU A 229 -24.18 -2.15 25.80
CA GLU A 229 -24.37 -0.79 25.26
C GLU A 229 -23.15 -0.34 24.46
N GLN A 230 -21.92 -0.67 24.88
CA GLN A 230 -20.70 -0.42 24.10
C GLN A 230 -20.70 -1.14 22.74
N LEU A 231 -21.17 -2.38 22.68
CA LEU A 231 -21.29 -3.11 21.41
C LEU A 231 -22.42 -2.55 20.54
N GLU A 232 -23.52 -2.10 21.15
CA GLU A 232 -24.61 -1.44 20.44
C GLU A 232 -24.17 -0.09 19.86
N ASP A 233 -23.45 0.72 20.63
CA ASP A 233 -22.89 1.98 20.16
C ASP A 233 -21.83 1.76 19.08
N TRP A 234 -20.99 0.72 19.23
CA TRP A 234 -20.05 0.30 18.20
C TRP A 234 -20.75 -0.10 16.89
N LEU A 235 -21.85 -0.87 16.98
CA LEU A 235 -22.65 -1.23 15.82
C LEU A 235 -23.25 0.00 15.15
N ARG A 236 -23.81 0.95 15.91
CA ARG A 236 -24.36 2.20 15.34
C ARG A 236 -23.29 3.09 14.71
N ALA A 237 -22.07 3.10 15.26
CA ALA A 237 -20.96 3.91 14.75
C ALA A 237 -20.39 3.35 13.44
N ASN A 238 -20.27 2.02 13.34
CA ASN A 238 -19.61 1.36 12.21
C ASN A 238 -20.58 0.85 11.13
N PHE A 239 -21.87 0.65 11.45
CA PHE A 239 -22.88 0.19 10.51
C PHE A 239 -23.98 1.22 10.28
N LEU A 240 -24.48 1.28 9.04
CA LEU A 240 -25.62 2.10 8.67
C LEU A 240 -26.92 1.42 9.11
N THR A 241 -27.29 1.63 10.37
CA THR A 241 -28.42 0.98 11.01
C THR A 241 -29.60 1.92 11.21
N PRO A 242 -30.85 1.58 10.80
CA PRO A 242 -32.04 2.29 11.26
C PRO A 242 -32.22 2.08 12.78
N GLU A 243 -32.70 3.11 13.49
CA GLU A 243 -32.59 3.29 14.96
C GLU A 243 -33.30 2.26 15.86
N GLU A 244 -33.90 1.19 15.35
CA GLU A 244 -34.67 0.25 16.16
C GLU A 244 -34.44 -1.20 15.66
N ASN A 245 -34.20 -2.15 16.60
CA ASN A 245 -34.26 -3.63 16.45
C ASN A 245 -32.96 -4.46 16.57
N TYR A 246 -32.05 -4.17 17.52
CA TYR A 246 -30.95 -5.11 17.84
C TYR A 246 -31.20 -6.02 19.05
N ILE A 247 -32.28 -5.79 19.80
CA ILE A 247 -32.54 -6.46 21.07
C ILE A 247 -33.79 -7.33 20.93
N GLU A 248 -33.61 -8.63 20.72
CA GLU A 248 -34.67 -9.64 20.89
C GLU A 248 -34.56 -10.22 22.31
N GLY A 249 -35.20 -9.58 23.30
CA GLY A 249 -35.16 -10.04 24.70
C GLY A 249 -33.90 -9.58 25.45
N ASP A 250 -33.13 -10.52 26.02
CA ASP A 250 -31.90 -10.22 26.78
C ASP A 250 -30.61 -10.42 25.95
N GLU A 251 -30.74 -10.90 24.71
CA GLU A 251 -29.62 -11.10 23.77
C GLU A 251 -29.59 -10.00 22.70
N LEU A 252 -28.39 -9.52 22.36
CA LEU A 252 -28.19 -8.63 21.21
C LEU A 252 -28.05 -9.50 19.96
N GLN A 253 -28.89 -9.31 18.96
CA GLN A 253 -28.78 -10.01 17.69
C GLN A 253 -28.89 -9.03 16.51
N ALA A 254 -27.78 -8.81 15.81
CA ALA A 254 -27.74 -8.06 14.57
C ALA A 254 -27.58 -9.01 13.37
N ARG A 255 -28.30 -8.73 12.28
CA ARG A 255 -28.28 -9.51 11.05
C ARG A 255 -28.07 -8.57 9.88
N PHE A 256 -27.02 -8.80 9.10
CA PHE A 256 -26.68 -8.01 7.94
C PHE A 256 -26.58 -8.90 6.71
N PHE A 257 -26.98 -8.35 5.56
CA PHE A 257 -26.77 -8.97 4.26
C PHE A 257 -25.66 -8.20 3.54
N SER A 258 -24.66 -8.90 3.02
CA SER A 258 -23.60 -8.26 2.24
C SER A 258 -24.15 -7.75 0.90
N LEU A 259 -23.83 -6.51 0.55
CA LEU A 259 -24.19 -5.94 -0.76
C LEU A 259 -23.25 -6.41 -1.89
N HIS A 260 -22.05 -6.85 -1.54
CA HIS A 260 -21.00 -7.24 -2.49
C HIS A 260 -20.95 -8.76 -2.71
N GLY A 261 -21.49 -9.55 -1.79
CA GLY A 261 -21.49 -11.01 -1.85
C GLY A 261 -22.79 -11.63 -1.37
N SER A 262 -22.95 -12.94 -1.54
CA SER A 262 -24.14 -13.68 -1.12
C SER A 262 -24.13 -14.10 0.35
N GLY A 263 -23.31 -13.43 1.18
CA GLY A 263 -23.06 -13.81 2.57
C GLY A 263 -23.98 -13.07 3.55
N MET A 264 -24.45 -13.79 4.57
CA MET A 264 -25.10 -13.21 5.74
C MET A 264 -24.05 -13.02 6.84
N LEU A 265 -24.16 -11.92 7.58
CA LEU A 265 -23.39 -11.65 8.78
C LEU A 265 -24.35 -11.62 9.97
N PHE A 266 -24.09 -12.47 10.96
CA PHE A 266 -24.82 -12.49 12.21
C PHE A 266 -23.88 -12.12 13.35
N ILE A 267 -24.24 -11.11 14.12
CA ILE A 267 -23.53 -10.75 15.35
C ILE A 267 -24.48 -11.02 16.50
N LYS A 268 -24.10 -11.94 17.39
CA LYS A 268 -24.87 -12.31 18.58
C LYS A 268 -24.07 -12.03 19.83
N MET A 269 -24.69 -11.48 20.86
CA MET A 269 -24.09 -11.35 22.18
C MET A 269 -25.02 -11.98 23.21
N SER A 270 -24.51 -12.99 23.92
CA SER A 270 -25.25 -13.63 25.02
C SER A 270 -25.08 -12.83 26.32
N SER A 271 -25.97 -13.06 27.28
CA SER A 271 -25.96 -12.39 28.59
C SER A 271 -24.70 -12.69 29.42
N ASP A 272 -24.01 -13.78 29.12
CA ASP A 272 -22.72 -14.16 29.71
C ASP A 272 -21.52 -13.32 29.18
N GLY A 273 -21.76 -12.41 28.22
CA GLY A 273 -20.73 -11.57 27.61
C GLY A 273 -19.97 -12.21 26.44
N GLU A 274 -20.35 -13.43 26.03
CA GLU A 274 -19.77 -14.09 24.85
C GLU A 274 -20.38 -13.51 23.57
N ALA A 275 -19.54 -12.89 22.73
CA ALA A 275 -19.91 -12.45 21.39
C ALA A 275 -19.60 -13.53 20.35
N ARG A 276 -20.59 -13.89 19.53
CA ARG A 276 -20.47 -14.85 18.44
C ARG A 276 -20.77 -14.15 17.12
N ILE A 277 -19.76 -14.11 16.25
CA ILE A 277 -19.87 -13.61 14.87
C ILE A 277 -20.00 -14.84 13.96
N LEU A 278 -21.11 -14.96 13.24
CA LEU A 278 -21.29 -15.97 12.21
C LEU A 278 -21.28 -15.29 10.84
N CYS A 279 -20.25 -15.57 10.06
CA CYS A 279 -20.14 -15.19 8.67
C CYS A 279 -19.33 -16.26 7.94
N ASP A 280 -19.62 -16.46 6.66
CA ASP A 280 -18.87 -17.40 5.82
C ASP A 280 -17.53 -16.82 5.35
N ASP A 281 -17.36 -15.50 5.44
CA ASP A 281 -16.16 -14.79 4.99
C ASP A 281 -15.20 -14.54 6.17
N MET A 282 -14.03 -15.19 6.11
CA MET A 282 -12.97 -15.04 7.10
C MET A 282 -12.38 -13.61 7.11
N SER A 283 -12.33 -12.93 5.98
CA SER A 283 -11.75 -11.57 5.88
C SER A 283 -12.60 -10.55 6.65
N VAL A 284 -13.90 -10.56 6.41
CA VAL A 284 -14.88 -9.72 7.10
C VAL A 284 -14.86 -9.98 8.61
N CYS A 285 -14.80 -11.25 9.02
CA CYS A 285 -14.69 -11.59 10.45
C CYS A 285 -13.41 -11.03 11.07
N GLY A 286 -12.28 -11.11 10.37
CA GLY A 286 -11.00 -10.56 10.81
C GLY A 286 -11.09 -9.05 11.03
N GLU A 287 -11.61 -8.31 10.05
CA GLU A 287 -11.78 -6.86 10.14
C GLU A 287 -12.69 -6.45 11.30
N LEU A 288 -13.86 -7.12 11.46
CA LEU A 288 -14.78 -6.83 12.56
C LEU A 288 -14.12 -7.04 13.93
N ILE A 289 -13.38 -8.14 14.10
CA ILE A 289 -12.68 -8.44 15.35
C ILE A 289 -11.60 -7.39 15.63
N GLN A 290 -10.84 -6.94 14.62
CA GLN A 290 -9.83 -5.90 14.79
C GLN A 290 -10.44 -4.56 15.17
N THR A 291 -11.53 -4.15 14.52
CA THR A 291 -12.21 -2.89 14.82
C THR A 291 -12.78 -2.92 16.24
N ILE A 292 -13.43 -4.02 16.65
CA ILE A 292 -13.92 -4.19 18.04
C ILE A 292 -12.76 -4.12 19.05
N ALA A 293 -11.65 -4.82 18.80
CA ALA A 293 -10.49 -4.79 19.70
C ALA A 293 -9.83 -3.40 19.77
N THR A 294 -9.87 -2.65 18.67
CA THR A 294 -9.36 -1.28 18.57
C THR A 294 -10.20 -0.33 19.40
N ASP A 295 -11.51 -0.31 19.14
CA ASP A 295 -12.47 0.60 19.78
C ASP A 295 -12.65 0.30 21.27
N PHE A 296 -12.60 -0.97 21.68
CA PHE A 296 -12.72 -1.35 23.09
C PHE A 296 -11.40 -1.27 23.86
N GLY A 297 -10.28 -0.94 23.19
CA GLY A 297 -8.98 -0.85 23.84
C GLY A 297 -8.41 -2.20 24.31
N ILE A 298 -8.90 -3.33 23.79
CA ILE A 298 -8.50 -4.68 24.22
C ILE A 298 -7.15 -5.05 23.59
N GLY A 299 -6.11 -5.18 24.41
CA GLY A 299 -4.75 -5.51 23.94
C GLY A 299 -4.54 -6.96 23.50
N TYR A 300 -5.32 -7.91 24.01
CA TYR A 300 -5.26 -9.32 23.62
C TYR A 300 -6.66 -9.93 23.60
N LEU A 301 -7.05 -10.47 22.45
CA LEU A 301 -8.31 -11.20 22.28
C LEU A 301 -8.06 -12.56 21.65
N GLU A 302 -8.28 -13.63 22.42
CA GLU A 302 -8.26 -15.00 21.92
C GLU A 302 -9.61 -15.35 21.30
N SER A 303 -9.64 -15.54 19.98
CA SER A 303 -10.81 -16.00 19.26
C SER A 303 -10.74 -17.51 18.97
N LYS A 304 -11.90 -18.16 18.97
CA LYS A 304 -12.08 -19.52 18.47
C LYS A 304 -12.87 -19.45 17.18
N ALA A 305 -12.23 -19.78 16.06
CA ALA A 305 -12.82 -19.75 14.74
C ALA A 305 -12.82 -21.14 14.08
N ASP A 306 -13.90 -21.46 13.35
CA ASP A 306 -14.03 -22.70 12.58
C ASP A 306 -14.53 -22.38 11.16
N PHE A 307 -13.60 -22.33 10.20
CA PHE A 307 -13.88 -22.07 8.78
C PHE A 307 -13.53 -23.32 7.95
N LYS A 308 -14.45 -24.28 7.88
CA LYS A 308 -14.22 -25.58 7.22
C LYS A 308 -13.91 -25.46 5.72
N SER A 309 -14.59 -24.53 5.03
CA SER A 309 -14.36 -24.21 3.62
C SER A 309 -12.93 -23.76 3.37
N ASP A 310 -12.48 -22.73 4.08
CA ASP A 310 -11.16 -22.12 3.89
C ASP A 310 -10.03 -23.07 4.27
N VAL A 311 -10.22 -23.88 5.31
CA VAL A 311 -9.25 -24.92 5.69
C VAL A 311 -9.13 -25.98 4.60
N SER A 312 -10.25 -26.43 4.02
CA SER A 312 -10.21 -27.40 2.92
C SER A 312 -9.52 -26.83 1.68
N LEU A 313 -9.79 -25.56 1.36
CA LEU A 313 -9.14 -24.84 0.25
C LEU A 313 -7.63 -24.73 0.48
N LEU A 314 -7.20 -24.36 1.69
CA LEU A 314 -5.78 -24.25 2.04
C LEU A 314 -5.05 -25.58 1.87
N MET A 315 -5.65 -26.69 2.30
CA MET A 315 -5.09 -28.03 2.14
C MET A 315 -4.93 -28.42 0.67
N ASP A 316 -5.90 -28.07 -0.17
CA ASP A 316 -5.82 -28.34 -1.61
C ASP A 316 -4.81 -27.44 -2.32
N LEU A 317 -4.67 -26.18 -1.88
CA LEU A 317 -3.63 -25.28 -2.37
C LEU A 317 -2.22 -25.80 -2.05
N LEU A 318 -2.00 -26.28 -0.82
CA LEU A 318 -0.69 -26.82 -0.41
C LEU A 318 -0.30 -28.06 -1.23
N LYS A 319 -1.23 -29.00 -1.44
CA LYS A 319 -0.98 -30.17 -2.30
C LYS A 319 -0.62 -29.77 -3.73
N LYS A 320 -1.37 -28.83 -4.31
CA LYS A 320 -1.13 -28.32 -5.66
C LYS A 320 0.21 -27.59 -5.78
N VAL A 321 0.68 -26.94 -4.72
CA VAL A 321 1.99 -26.28 -4.70
C VAL A 321 3.11 -27.32 -4.79
N ASP A 322 3.01 -28.43 -4.05
CA ASP A 322 3.97 -29.53 -4.13
C ASP A 322 4.02 -30.16 -5.53
N GLU A 323 2.86 -30.36 -6.15
CA GLU A 323 2.75 -30.84 -7.54
C GLU A 323 3.45 -29.89 -8.53
N ILE A 324 3.23 -28.57 -8.41
CA ILE A 324 3.87 -27.58 -9.28
C ILE A 324 5.39 -27.57 -9.07
N TYR A 325 5.88 -27.72 -7.83
CA TYR A 325 7.31 -27.80 -7.57
C TYR A 325 7.95 -28.99 -8.29
N LEU A 326 7.29 -30.15 -8.29
CA LEU A 326 7.76 -31.33 -9.01
C LEU A 326 7.81 -31.09 -10.53
N VAL A 327 6.73 -30.57 -11.11
CA VAL A 327 6.68 -30.26 -12.56
C VAL A 327 7.73 -29.24 -12.94
N ARG A 328 7.91 -28.19 -12.13
CA ARG A 328 8.92 -27.14 -12.36
C ARG A 328 10.34 -27.70 -12.37
N SER A 329 10.67 -28.59 -11.44
CA SER A 329 11.99 -29.24 -11.41
C SER A 329 12.25 -30.04 -12.69
N ASN A 330 11.24 -30.78 -13.17
CA ASN A 330 11.34 -31.55 -14.40
C ASN A 330 11.53 -30.65 -15.64
N VAL A 331 10.73 -29.59 -15.76
CA VAL A 331 10.83 -28.64 -16.89
C VAL A 331 12.19 -27.93 -16.89
N ALA A 332 12.70 -27.54 -15.71
CA ALA A 332 14.03 -26.94 -15.60
C ALA A 332 15.14 -27.90 -16.06
N GLY A 333 15.02 -29.19 -15.76
CA GLY A 333 15.92 -30.23 -16.25
C GLY A 333 15.92 -30.33 -17.78
N VAL A 334 14.73 -30.39 -18.40
CA VAL A 334 14.59 -30.44 -19.87
C VAL A 334 15.16 -29.19 -20.53
N ILE A 335 14.90 -27.99 -19.98
CA ILE A 335 15.46 -26.73 -20.48
C ILE A 335 16.99 -26.76 -20.44
N ALA A 336 17.59 -27.25 -19.34
CA ALA A 336 19.04 -27.35 -19.22
C ALA A 336 19.66 -28.32 -20.25
N GLU A 337 19.04 -29.48 -20.47
CA GLU A 337 19.46 -30.45 -21.48
C GLU A 337 19.39 -29.85 -22.90
N LYS A 338 18.28 -29.21 -23.26
CA LYS A 338 18.08 -28.58 -24.57
C LYS A 338 19.00 -27.39 -24.79
N CYS A 339 19.30 -26.59 -23.76
CA CYS A 339 20.31 -25.54 -23.81
C CYS A 339 21.72 -26.11 -24.07
N SER A 340 22.07 -27.22 -23.42
CA SER A 340 23.35 -27.91 -23.66
C SER A 340 23.44 -28.43 -25.10
N LEU A 341 22.36 -29.06 -25.59
CA LEU A 341 22.26 -29.53 -26.97
C LEU A 341 22.41 -28.38 -27.98
N ALA A 342 21.69 -27.27 -27.77
CA ALA A 342 21.78 -26.09 -28.63
C ALA A 342 23.20 -25.51 -28.69
N LYS A 343 23.90 -25.41 -27.54
CA LYS A 343 25.32 -25.01 -27.50
C LYS A 343 26.20 -25.95 -28.31
N SER A 344 26.01 -27.27 -28.16
CA SER A 344 26.79 -28.26 -28.92
C SER A 344 26.54 -28.20 -30.42
N MET A 345 25.29 -27.96 -30.84
CA MET A 345 24.91 -27.80 -32.25
C MET A 345 25.51 -26.53 -32.85
N LEU A 346 25.58 -25.44 -32.07
CA LEU A 346 26.20 -24.19 -32.51
C LEU A 346 27.71 -24.35 -32.73
N ILE A 347 28.40 -25.08 -31.84
CA ILE A 347 29.83 -25.40 -32.02
C ILE A 347 30.04 -26.24 -33.29
N ARG A 348 29.25 -27.29 -33.50
CA ARG A 348 29.36 -28.15 -34.71
C ARG A 348 29.02 -27.40 -36.00
N ALA A 349 28.04 -26.50 -35.96
CA ALA A 349 27.71 -25.65 -37.09
C ALA A 349 28.88 -24.71 -37.44
N GLU A 350 29.56 -24.18 -36.43
CA GLU A 350 30.74 -23.32 -36.63
C GLU A 350 31.94 -24.11 -37.16
N ASP A 351 32.19 -25.33 -36.65
CA ASP A 351 33.24 -26.21 -37.17
C ASP A 351 33.01 -26.57 -38.66
N ALA A 352 31.77 -26.88 -39.03
CA ALA A 352 31.39 -27.13 -40.42
C ALA A 352 31.57 -25.88 -41.30
N ARG A 353 31.28 -24.70 -40.75
CA ARG A 353 31.53 -23.41 -41.42
C ARG A 353 33.02 -23.16 -41.65
N LEU A 354 33.87 -23.46 -40.66
CA LEU A 354 35.33 -23.32 -40.78
C LEU A 354 35.95 -24.30 -41.80
N THR A 355 35.29 -25.44 -42.02
CA THR A 355 35.71 -26.48 -42.97
C THR A 355 35.10 -26.28 -44.37
N ASP A 356 34.36 -25.18 -44.62
CA ASP A 356 33.60 -24.89 -45.84
C ASP A 356 32.56 -25.98 -46.24
N ASP A 357 32.13 -26.85 -45.30
CA ASP A 357 31.05 -27.81 -45.54
C ASP A 357 29.67 -27.16 -45.31
N ILE A 358 29.21 -26.47 -46.36
CA ILE A 358 27.92 -25.75 -46.36
C ILE A 358 26.72 -26.70 -46.18
N SER A 359 26.83 -27.96 -46.60
CA SER A 359 25.73 -28.93 -46.52
C SER A 359 25.50 -29.35 -45.08
N GLN A 360 26.57 -29.71 -44.35
CA GLN A 360 26.48 -30.05 -42.92
C GLN A 360 26.09 -28.84 -42.08
N MET A 361 26.64 -27.66 -42.37
CA MET A 361 26.27 -26.42 -41.69
C MET A 361 24.75 -26.15 -41.77
N LYS A 362 24.14 -26.28 -42.95
CA LYS A 362 22.69 -26.14 -43.13
C LYS A 362 21.89 -27.17 -42.35
N SER A 363 22.39 -28.41 -42.25
CA SER A 363 21.76 -29.46 -41.43
C SER A 363 21.76 -29.08 -39.95
N PHE A 364 22.92 -28.69 -39.40
CA PHE A 364 23.02 -28.28 -38.00
C PHE A 364 22.18 -27.05 -37.67
N TYR A 365 22.07 -26.07 -38.56
CA TYR A 365 21.16 -24.93 -38.34
C TYR A 365 19.68 -25.33 -38.39
N LYS A 366 19.30 -26.30 -39.23
CA LYS A 366 17.93 -26.82 -39.27
C LYS A 366 17.57 -27.54 -37.98
N GLU A 367 18.49 -28.34 -37.45
CA GLU A 367 18.35 -29.01 -36.15
C GLU A 367 18.34 -27.99 -35.00
N LEU A 368 19.23 -26.99 -35.00
CA LEU A 368 19.25 -25.92 -34.01
C LEU A 368 17.93 -25.16 -33.97
N ARG A 369 17.33 -24.87 -35.13
CA ARG A 369 16.01 -24.24 -35.21
C ARG A 369 14.93 -25.11 -34.56
N HIS A 370 15.00 -26.43 -34.72
CA HIS A 370 14.06 -27.35 -34.08
C HIS A 370 14.23 -27.33 -32.56
N VAL A 371 15.45 -27.45 -32.06
CA VAL A 371 15.77 -27.35 -30.63
C VAL A 371 15.35 -26.00 -30.04
N ASN A 372 15.53 -24.90 -30.78
CA ASN A 372 15.10 -23.58 -30.35
C ASN A 372 13.57 -23.47 -30.21
N ASN A 373 12.80 -24.03 -31.15
CA ASN A 373 11.34 -24.04 -31.05
C ASN A 373 10.85 -24.88 -29.86
N GLU A 374 11.50 -26.02 -29.59
CA GLU A 374 11.22 -26.82 -28.40
C GLU A 374 11.56 -26.07 -27.11
N LEU A 375 12.71 -25.38 -27.07
CA LEU A 375 13.16 -24.59 -25.94
C LEU A 375 12.17 -23.46 -25.60
N VAL A 376 11.71 -22.73 -26.62
CA VAL A 376 10.68 -21.68 -26.45
C VAL A 376 9.38 -22.28 -25.92
N THR A 377 8.97 -23.44 -26.45
CA THR A 377 7.77 -24.14 -25.98
C THR A 377 7.89 -24.52 -24.49
N HIS A 378 9.01 -25.13 -24.09
CA HIS A 378 9.25 -25.49 -22.69
C HIS A 378 9.40 -24.26 -21.78
N TYR A 379 10.00 -23.18 -22.27
CA TYR A 379 10.13 -21.93 -21.52
C TYR A 379 8.76 -21.28 -21.28
N ASN A 380 7.86 -21.31 -22.26
CA ASN A 380 6.49 -20.82 -22.08
C ASN A 380 5.73 -21.63 -21.02
N VAL A 381 5.87 -22.96 -21.02
CA VAL A 381 5.31 -23.83 -19.97
C VAL A 381 5.93 -23.50 -18.61
N TYR A 382 7.24 -23.26 -18.54
CA TYR A 382 7.90 -22.84 -17.31
C TYR A 382 7.34 -21.53 -16.77
N CYS A 383 7.17 -20.51 -17.62
CA CYS A 383 6.61 -19.22 -17.24
C CYS A 383 5.15 -19.33 -16.77
N ALA A 384 4.33 -20.12 -17.46
CA ALA A 384 2.94 -20.37 -17.07
C ALA A 384 2.85 -21.06 -15.69
N ASN A 385 3.63 -22.14 -15.49
CA ASN A 385 3.72 -22.84 -14.21
C ASN A 385 4.23 -21.93 -13.10
N HIS A 386 5.19 -21.05 -13.40
CA HIS A 386 5.74 -20.10 -12.44
C HIS A 386 4.70 -19.04 -12.02
N ALA A 387 3.95 -18.49 -12.98
CA ALA A 387 2.87 -17.56 -12.69
C ALA A 387 1.77 -18.21 -11.84
N GLU A 388 1.40 -19.45 -12.13
CA GLU A 388 0.42 -20.21 -11.33
C GLU A 388 0.92 -20.46 -9.90
N LEU A 389 2.19 -20.83 -9.73
CA LEU A 389 2.81 -20.99 -8.42
C LEU A 389 2.75 -19.70 -7.59
N LEU A 390 3.13 -18.56 -8.20
CA LEU A 390 3.09 -17.27 -7.51
C LEU A 390 1.68 -16.90 -7.06
N ASN A 391 0.67 -17.16 -7.90
CA ASN A 391 -0.73 -16.91 -7.55
C ASN A 391 -1.18 -17.80 -6.37
N LYS A 392 -0.88 -19.11 -6.40
CA LYS A 392 -1.21 -20.02 -5.29
C LYS A 392 -0.50 -19.64 -3.99
N LEU A 393 0.78 -19.26 -4.06
CA LEU A 393 1.52 -18.76 -2.89
C LEU A 393 0.93 -17.45 -2.36
N LYS A 394 0.49 -16.53 -3.23
CA LYS A 394 -0.22 -15.31 -2.82
C LYS A 394 -1.52 -15.66 -2.10
N GLN A 395 -2.31 -16.59 -2.62
CA GLN A 395 -3.56 -17.06 -1.97
C GLN A 395 -3.29 -17.67 -0.59
N ILE A 396 -2.29 -18.55 -0.48
CA ILE A 396 -1.90 -19.14 0.81
C ILE A 396 -1.52 -18.03 1.81
N ASN A 397 -0.71 -17.06 1.41
CA ASN A 397 -0.29 -15.96 2.27
C ASN A 397 -1.48 -15.09 2.71
N VAL A 398 -2.43 -14.82 1.81
CA VAL A 398 -3.66 -14.08 2.14
C VAL A 398 -4.52 -14.85 3.14
N THR A 399 -4.71 -16.16 2.96
CA THR A 399 -5.45 -17.00 3.93
C THR A 399 -4.78 -16.98 5.31
N ILE A 400 -3.44 -17.05 5.36
CA ILE A 400 -2.67 -16.96 6.60
C ILE A 400 -2.86 -15.58 7.25
N GLN A 401 -2.79 -14.50 6.48
CA GLN A 401 -2.99 -13.14 6.96
C GLN A 401 -4.40 -12.95 7.52
N ASN A 402 -5.43 -13.41 6.80
CA ASN A 402 -6.82 -13.34 7.26
C ASN A 402 -7.05 -14.14 8.55
N ALA A 403 -6.45 -15.33 8.66
CA ALA A 403 -6.50 -16.11 9.89
C ALA A 403 -5.80 -15.40 11.06
N SER A 404 -4.71 -14.66 10.79
CA SER A 404 -4.02 -13.87 11.81
C SER A 404 -4.86 -12.68 12.30
N LYS A 405 -5.62 -12.03 11.40
CA LYS A 405 -6.55 -10.93 11.72
C LYS A 405 -7.71 -11.36 12.61
N LEU A 406 -7.97 -12.65 12.80
CA LEU A 406 -9.01 -13.10 13.73
C LEU A 406 -8.63 -12.88 15.21
N ARG A 407 -7.41 -12.44 15.54
CA ARG A 407 -6.93 -12.22 16.92
C ARG A 407 -6.72 -10.75 17.22
N GLY A 408 -7.21 -10.24 18.36
CA GLY A 408 -7.10 -8.81 18.69
C GLY A 408 -5.67 -8.37 19.03
N LYS A 409 -5.23 -7.27 18.40
CA LYS A 409 -4.08 -6.38 18.67
C LYS A 409 -2.66 -6.92 18.77
N GLN A 410 -2.43 -8.22 18.98
CA GLN A 410 -1.08 -8.81 18.84
C GLN A 410 -0.96 -9.58 17.53
N TYR A 411 -0.61 -8.85 16.47
CA TYR A 411 -0.05 -9.41 15.24
C TYR A 411 1.36 -9.93 15.50
N ASN A 412 1.55 -10.87 16.42
CA ASN A 412 2.85 -11.53 16.50
C ASN A 412 2.90 -12.39 15.25
N CYS A 413 3.65 -11.97 14.22
CA CYS A 413 3.96 -12.81 13.08
C CYS A 413 4.50 -14.15 13.57
N SER A 414 5.29 -14.15 14.65
CA SER A 414 5.72 -15.37 15.35
C SER A 414 4.58 -16.16 16.01
N SER A 415 3.54 -15.55 16.60
CA SER A 415 2.41 -16.30 17.16
C SER A 415 1.41 -16.75 16.09
N ALA A 416 1.25 -16.02 14.98
CA ALA A 416 0.41 -16.38 13.85
C ALA A 416 1.08 -17.44 12.96
N ILE A 417 2.39 -17.38 12.75
CA ILE A 417 3.18 -18.48 12.16
C ILE A 417 3.21 -19.66 13.12
N SER A 418 3.42 -19.42 14.42
CA SER A 418 3.32 -20.46 15.46
C SER A 418 1.89 -21.00 15.58
N PHE A 419 0.84 -20.26 15.20
CA PHE A 419 -0.55 -20.71 15.26
C PHE A 419 -1.08 -21.28 13.95
N CYS A 420 -0.52 -20.92 12.79
CA CYS A 420 -0.61 -21.76 11.60
C CYS A 420 0.13 -23.07 11.87
N LEU A 421 1.28 -23.02 12.55
CA LEU A 421 1.92 -24.21 13.11
C LEU A 421 1.03 -24.89 14.14
N ILE A 422 0.29 -24.22 15.04
CA ILE A 422 -0.61 -24.85 16.04
C ILE A 422 -1.94 -25.34 15.43
N ILE A 423 -2.50 -24.70 14.42
CA ILE A 423 -3.67 -25.18 13.65
C ILE A 423 -3.22 -26.36 12.78
N CYS A 424 -2.04 -26.29 12.16
CA CYS A 424 -1.39 -27.45 11.56
C CYS A 424 -1.08 -28.53 12.62
N PHE A 425 -0.57 -28.20 13.81
CA PHE A 425 -0.15 -29.16 14.86
C PHE A 425 -1.34 -29.81 15.56
N ARG A 426 -2.44 -29.08 15.77
CA ARG A 426 -3.68 -29.58 16.37
C ARG A 426 -4.49 -30.41 15.37
N MET A 427 -4.28 -30.21 14.05
CA MET A 427 -4.69 -31.15 13.00
C MET A 427 -3.68 -32.28 12.74
N LEU A 428 -2.40 -32.16 13.16
CA LEU A 428 -1.34 -33.17 12.96
C LEU A 428 -1.29 -34.27 14.03
N ILE A 429 -2.17 -34.27 15.04
CA ILE A 429 -2.46 -35.46 15.87
C ILE A 429 -3.44 -36.39 15.12
N CYS A 430 -3.19 -36.60 13.84
CA CYS A 430 -3.62 -37.78 13.10
C CYS A 430 -2.56 -38.12 12.05
N GLY A 431 -1.33 -38.32 12.53
CA GLY A 431 -0.29 -39.14 11.93
C GLY A 431 -0.03 -38.96 10.43
N LYS A 432 0.76 -37.95 10.06
CA LYS A 432 1.83 -38.04 9.04
C LYS A 432 2.65 -36.76 8.99
N SER A 433 3.96 -36.91 8.91
CA SER A 433 4.94 -35.84 9.11
C SER A 433 4.91 -34.80 7.99
N LEU A 434 4.47 -33.58 8.30
CA LEU A 434 4.78 -32.38 7.52
C LEU A 434 5.48 -31.24 8.31
N PRO A 435 6.18 -31.46 9.45
CA PRO A 435 6.81 -30.36 10.18
C PRO A 435 8.10 -29.81 9.54
N LEU A 436 8.63 -30.44 8.47
CA LEU A 436 9.89 -30.01 7.85
C LEU A 436 9.72 -29.03 6.68
N LEU A 437 8.57 -29.03 5.97
CA LEU A 437 8.44 -28.31 4.71
C LEU A 437 8.22 -26.80 4.91
N VAL A 438 7.36 -26.42 5.87
CA VAL A 438 7.08 -25.01 6.19
C VAL A 438 8.30 -24.37 6.87
N HIS A 439 8.99 -25.12 7.74
CA HIS A 439 10.20 -24.62 8.39
C HIS A 439 11.38 -24.49 7.41
N GLN A 440 11.57 -25.44 6.47
CA GLN A 440 12.63 -25.33 5.46
C GLN A 440 12.34 -24.27 4.38
N HIS A 441 11.08 -24.02 4.01
CA HIS A 441 10.76 -23.02 2.98
C HIS A 441 10.78 -21.58 3.49
N LEU A 442 10.47 -21.34 4.78
CA LEU A 442 10.55 -20.00 5.38
C LEU A 442 11.95 -19.66 5.91
N VAL A 443 12.72 -20.65 6.42
CA VAL A 443 14.05 -20.37 7.00
C VAL A 443 15.18 -20.36 5.96
N ARG A 444 15.03 -20.99 4.78
CA ARG A 444 16.04 -20.90 3.69
C ARG A 444 16.06 -19.55 2.95
N ARG A 445 15.42 -18.51 3.47
CA ARG A 445 15.50 -17.12 2.98
C ARG A 445 16.07 -16.15 4.04
N LYS A 446 17.07 -16.61 4.80
CA LYS A 446 18.11 -15.72 5.35
C LYS A 446 19.44 -16.05 4.69
#